data_AF-A0AA40DMV1-F1
#
_entry.id   AF-A0AA40DMV1-F1
#
_cell.length_a   1.000
_cell.length_b   1.000
_cell.length_c   1.000
_cell.angle_alpha   90.00
_cell.angle_beta   90.00
_cell.angle_gamma   90.00
#
_symmetry.space_group_name_H-M   'P 1'
#
loop_
_entity.id
_entity.type
_entity.pdbx_description
1 polymer ?
#
loop_
_entity_poly.entity_id
_entity_poly.type
_entity_poly.pdbx_seq_one_letter_code
_entity_poly.pdbx_strand_id
1 'polypeptide(L)'
;MDPLSTVASTIALIQAISSTYRAIQHLRGLPKTFDEVNQGLPLVEDTLALVRDRLGGMDLDEPSRRTIGPVISGCEEKARTLRDIFQEVERNKKEGNDRLALDIFPIMSRLGKAHQLKTLMQEIERDVMRLATNQLFRTATQDQLVKLGE
;
A
#
# COMPACT_ATOMS: atom_id res chain seq x y z
N MET A 1 -6.04 -3.12 16.97
CA MET A 1 -6.34 -4.02 15.83
C MET A 1 -5.33 -5.14 15.83
N ASP A 2 -5.71 -6.31 15.32
CA ASP A 2 -4.81 -7.44 15.17
C ASP A 2 -3.85 -7.21 13.99
N PRO A 3 -2.51 -7.25 14.18
CA PRO A 3 -1.54 -6.93 13.13
C PRO A 3 -1.69 -7.76 11.85
N LEU A 4 -2.04 -9.04 11.97
CA LEU A 4 -2.19 -9.95 10.83
C LEU A 4 -3.39 -9.53 9.97
N SER A 5 -4.54 -9.27 10.62
CA SER A 5 -5.74 -8.79 9.94
C SER A 5 -5.51 -7.44 9.25
N THR A 6 -4.74 -6.54 9.87
CA THR A 6 -4.44 -5.22 9.27
C THR A 6 -3.51 -5.32 8.06
N VAL A 7 -2.52 -6.23 8.08
CA VAL A 7 -1.70 -6.50 6.89
C VAL A 7 -2.56 -7.09 5.76
N ALA A 8 -3.45 -8.04 6.06
CA ALA A 8 -4.37 -8.59 5.07
C ALA A 8 -5.31 -7.52 4.48
N SER A 9 -5.84 -6.62 5.31
CA SER A 9 -6.63 -5.46 4.86
C SER A 9 -5.81 -4.57 3.92
N THR A 10 -4.56 -4.27 4.28
CA THR A 10 -3.66 -3.46 3.45
C THR A 10 -3.42 -4.11 2.09
N ILE A 11 -3.17 -5.43 2.04
CA ILE A 11 -3.02 -6.17 0.77
C ILE A 11 -4.27 -6.01 -0.11
N ALA A 12 -5.46 -6.18 0.46
CA ALA A 12 -6.71 -6.02 -0.28
C ALA A 12 -6.89 -4.59 -0.83
N LEU A 13 -6.45 -3.56 -0.10
CA LEU A 13 -6.45 -2.18 -0.58
C LEU A 13 -5.50 -2.00 -1.78
N ILE A 14 -4.29 -2.57 -1.72
CA ILE A 14 -3.30 -2.50 -2.81
C ILE A 14 -3.85 -3.20 -4.07
N GLN A 15 -4.46 -4.37 -3.93
CA GLN A 15 -5.12 -5.08 -5.02
C GLN A 15 -6.27 -4.26 -5.62
N ALA A 16 -7.07 -3.59 -4.79
CA ALA A 16 -8.14 -2.72 -5.25
C ALA A 16 -7.62 -1.49 -6.02
N ILE A 17 -6.50 -0.89 -5.59
CA ILE A 17 -5.84 0.20 -6.33
C ILE A 17 -5.40 -0.30 -7.71
N SER A 18 -4.69 -1.44 -7.78
CA SER A 18 -4.24 -2.05 -9.04
C SER A 18 -5.41 -2.35 -9.98
N SER A 19 -6.53 -2.86 -9.45
CA SER A 19 -7.75 -3.10 -10.23
C SER A 19 -8.35 -1.80 -10.76
N THR A 20 -8.41 -0.76 -9.93
CA THR A 20 -8.95 0.54 -10.32
C THR A 20 -8.09 1.19 -11.39
N TYR A 21 -6.75 1.13 -11.25
CA TYR A 21 -5.82 1.60 -12.26
C TYR A 21 -6.08 0.98 -13.62
N ARG A 22 -6.26 -0.36 -13.68
CA ARG A 22 -6.56 -1.06 -14.95
C ARG A 22 -7.82 -0.53 -15.64
N ALA A 23 -8.81 -0.08 -14.86
CA ALA A 23 -10.06 0.49 -15.35
C ALA A 23 -9.94 1.96 -15.83
N ILE A 24 -8.89 2.69 -15.42
CA ILE A 24 -8.70 4.12 -15.71
C ILE A 24 -7.44 4.44 -16.53
N GLN A 25 -6.49 3.52 -16.71
CA GLN A 25 -5.19 3.74 -17.37
C GLN A 25 -5.29 4.26 -18.82
N HIS A 26 -6.43 4.06 -19.47
CA HIS A 26 -6.69 4.52 -20.85
C HIS A 26 -7.30 5.93 -20.91
N LEU A 27 -7.55 6.58 -19.76
CA LEU A 27 -8.13 7.92 -19.73
C LEU A 27 -7.10 8.96 -20.21
N ARG A 28 -7.53 9.81 -21.14
CA ARG A 28 -6.71 10.91 -21.63
C ARG A 28 -6.44 11.92 -20.52
N GLY A 29 -5.18 12.34 -20.39
CA GLY A 29 -4.76 13.30 -19.36
C GLY A 29 -4.62 12.69 -17.96
N LEU A 30 -4.59 11.36 -17.82
CA LEU A 30 -4.20 10.74 -16.57
C LEU A 30 -2.73 11.13 -16.26
N PRO A 31 -2.43 11.71 -15.09
CA PRO A 31 -1.06 12.06 -14.75
C PRO A 31 -0.15 10.83 -14.72
N LYS A 32 1.07 10.94 -15.27
CA LYS A 32 2.08 9.87 -15.29
C LYS A 32 2.36 9.27 -13.90
N THR A 33 2.15 10.06 -12.83
CA THR A 33 2.28 9.58 -11.45
C THR A 33 1.37 8.37 -11.15
N PHE A 34 0.23 8.21 -11.81
CA PHE A 34 -0.59 6.99 -11.67
C PHE A 34 0.16 5.74 -12.15
N ASP A 35 0.89 5.85 -13.26
CA ASP A 35 1.72 4.76 -13.79
C ASP A 35 2.88 4.47 -12.84
N GLU A 36 3.54 5.51 -12.33
CA GLU A 36 4.64 5.39 -11.35
C GLU A 36 4.17 4.70 -10.07
N VAL A 37 2.99 5.08 -9.54
CA VAL A 37 2.39 4.41 -8.40
C VAL A 37 2.10 2.94 -8.72
N ASN A 38 1.46 2.67 -9.87
CA ASN A 38 1.10 1.31 -10.25
C ASN A 38 2.33 0.40 -10.45
N GLN A 39 3.47 0.93 -10.87
CA GLN A 39 4.72 0.17 -10.96
C GLN A 39 5.25 -0.31 -9.60
N GLY A 40 4.98 0.42 -8.51
CA GLY A 40 5.41 0.05 -7.16
C GLY A 40 4.45 -0.88 -6.41
N LEU A 41 3.17 -0.93 -6.80
CA LEU A 41 2.16 -1.75 -6.11
C LEU A 41 2.50 -3.25 -6.04
N PRO A 42 3.02 -3.91 -7.09
CA PRO A 42 3.37 -5.34 -7.01
C PRO A 42 4.44 -5.64 -5.96
N LEU A 43 5.45 -4.77 -5.83
CA LEU A 43 6.50 -4.95 -4.82
C LEU A 43 5.95 -4.79 -3.41
N VAL A 44 5.08 -3.80 -3.20
CA VAL A 44 4.40 -3.59 -1.93
C VAL A 44 3.52 -4.80 -1.57
N GLU A 45 2.73 -5.31 -2.51
CA GLU A 45 1.86 -6.46 -2.31
C GLU A 45 2.65 -7.72 -1.92
N ASP A 46 3.70 -8.04 -2.68
CA ASP A 46 4.56 -9.20 -2.43
C ASP A 46 5.24 -9.10 -1.06
N THR A 47 5.80 -7.92 -0.73
CA THR A 47 6.46 -7.71 0.56
C THR A 47 5.48 -7.82 1.73
N LEU A 48 4.27 -7.27 1.60
CA LEU A 48 3.22 -7.40 2.61
C LEU A 48 2.75 -8.85 2.77
N ALA A 49 2.67 -9.63 1.69
CA ALA A 49 2.36 -11.05 1.75
C ALA A 49 3.43 -11.82 2.54
N LEU A 50 4.71 -11.57 2.27
CA LEU A 50 5.82 -12.15 3.04
C LEU A 50 5.76 -11.75 4.53
N VAL A 51 5.45 -10.48 4.82
CA VAL A 51 5.27 -10.02 6.21
C VAL A 51 4.09 -10.74 6.87
N ARG A 52 2.95 -10.87 6.19
CA ARG A 52 1.76 -11.56 6.70
C ARG A 52 2.06 -13.02 7.03
N ASP A 53 2.66 -13.74 6.10
CA ASP A 53 2.92 -15.18 6.26
C ASP A 53 3.88 -15.43 7.44
N ARG A 54 4.86 -14.53 7.63
CA ARG A 54 5.75 -14.55 8.81
C ARG A 54 5.02 -14.21 10.11
N LEU A 55 4.17 -13.18 10.11
CA LEU A 55 3.38 -12.82 11.30
C LEU A 55 2.42 -13.95 11.70
N GLY A 56 1.83 -14.66 10.73
CA GLY A 56 0.95 -15.79 10.98
C GLY A 56 1.66 -17.02 11.55
N GLY A 57 2.97 -17.15 11.32
CA GLY A 57 3.81 -18.23 11.87
C GLY A 57 4.44 -17.91 13.23
N MET A 58 4.27 -16.69 13.77
CA MET A 58 4.86 -16.27 15.04
C MET A 58 3.80 -16.04 16.11
N ASP A 59 4.05 -16.53 17.33
CA ASP A 59 3.32 -16.05 18.49
C ASP A 59 3.92 -14.69 18.91
N LEU A 60 3.25 -13.62 18.49
CA LEU A 60 3.70 -12.26 18.76
C LEU A 60 3.37 -11.88 20.20
N ASP A 61 4.41 -11.65 21.01
CA ASP A 61 4.28 -11.07 22.32
C ASP A 61 3.73 -9.63 22.26
N GLU A 62 3.11 -9.19 23.36
CA GLU A 62 2.47 -7.88 23.46
C GLU A 62 3.42 -6.70 23.14
N PRO A 63 4.70 -6.70 23.59
CA PRO A 63 5.68 -5.69 23.16
C PRO A 63 5.84 -5.63 21.64
N SER A 64 6.03 -6.77 20.96
CA SER A 64 6.18 -6.79 19.50
C SER A 64 4.94 -6.24 18.81
N ARG A 65 3.74 -6.61 19.27
CA ARG A 65 2.47 -6.10 18.74
C ARG A 65 2.38 -4.58 18.85
N ARG A 66 2.80 -4.01 19.99
CA ARG A 66 2.83 -2.55 20.21
C ARG A 66 3.86 -1.84 19.34
N THR A 67 4.98 -2.48 19.04
CA THR A 67 6.01 -1.89 18.17
C THR A 67 5.57 -1.86 16.71
N ILE A 68 5.02 -2.97 16.18
CA ILE A 68 4.68 -3.06 14.76
C ILE A 68 3.29 -2.49 14.43
N GLY A 69 2.36 -2.52 15.39
CA GLY A 69 0.97 -2.11 15.20
C GLY A 69 0.82 -0.71 14.58
N PRO A 70 1.46 0.34 15.12
CA PRO A 70 1.36 1.69 14.57
C PRO A 70 1.88 1.80 13.13
N VAL A 71 2.92 1.05 12.77
CA VAL A 71 3.47 1.06 11.40
C VAL A 71 2.49 0.40 10.43
N ILE A 72 1.90 -0.73 10.82
CA ILE A 72 0.92 -1.45 9.99
C ILE A 72 -0.36 -0.62 9.82
N SER A 73 -0.90 -0.06 10.90
CA SER A 73 -2.08 0.84 10.83
C SER A 73 -1.80 2.07 9.97
N GLY A 74 -0.64 2.70 10.15
CA GLY A 74 -0.24 3.85 9.33
C GLY A 74 -0.08 3.50 7.86
N CYS A 75 0.40 2.30 7.52
CA CYS A 75 0.47 1.82 6.14
C CYS A 75 -0.93 1.62 5.55
N GLU A 76 -1.85 1.01 6.31
CA GLU A 76 -3.24 0.79 5.88
C GLU A 76 -3.95 2.11 5.58
N GLU A 77 -3.82 3.12 6.46
CA GLU A 77 -4.45 4.43 6.29
C GLU A 77 -3.96 5.15 5.02
N LYS A 78 -2.66 5.06 4.73
CA LYS A 78 -2.09 5.61 3.49
C LYS A 78 -2.57 4.86 2.26
N ALA A 79 -2.61 3.53 2.30
CA ALA A 79 -3.16 2.72 1.22
C ALA A 79 -4.64 3.02 0.97
N ARG A 80 -5.42 3.25 2.04
CA ARG A 80 -6.82 3.65 1.95
C ARG A 80 -6.98 5.02 1.27
N THR A 81 -6.16 5.99 1.68
CA THR A 81 -6.15 7.33 1.08
C THR A 81 -5.78 7.25 -0.41
N LEU A 82 -4.77 6.44 -0.76
CA LEU A 82 -4.37 6.22 -2.14
C LEU A 82 -5.50 5.60 -2.97
N ARG A 83 -6.18 4.58 -2.44
CA ARG A 83 -7.36 3.95 -3.06
C ARG A 83 -8.48 4.96 -3.31
N ASP A 84 -8.79 5.80 -2.32
CA ASP A 84 -9.89 6.77 -2.45
C ASP A 84 -9.63 7.76 -3.60
N ILE A 85 -8.37 8.15 -3.83
CA ILE A 85 -8.01 8.99 -4.98
C ILE A 85 -8.22 8.25 -6.32
N PHE A 86 -7.83 6.97 -6.42
CA PHE A 86 -8.05 6.19 -7.64
C PHE A 86 -9.54 5.98 -7.92
N GLN A 87 -10.33 5.70 -6.88
CA GLN A 87 -11.77 5.52 -6.98
C GLN A 87 -12.50 6.80 -7.38
N GLU A 88 -12.04 7.96 -6.92
CA GLU A 88 -12.61 9.24 -7.34
C GLU A 88 -12.44 9.47 -8.85
N VAL A 89 -11.27 9.12 -9.40
CA VAL A 89 -11.03 9.18 -10.86
C VAL A 89 -11.95 8.21 -11.60
N GLU A 90 -12.10 6.97 -11.10
CA GLU A 90 -13.00 5.98 -11.71
C GLU A 90 -14.48 6.40 -11.66
N ARG A 91 -14.93 6.99 -10.55
CA ARG A 91 -16.30 7.50 -10.40
C ARG A 91 -16.59 8.64 -11.38
N ASN A 92 -15.66 9.60 -11.48
CA ASN A 92 -15.80 10.73 -12.41
C ASN A 92 -15.89 10.28 -13.87
N LYS A 93 -15.29 9.14 -14.23
CA LYS A 93 -15.47 8.48 -15.54
C LYS A 93 -16.90 7.93 -15.72
N LYS A 94 -17.44 7.23 -14.71
CA LYS A 94 -18.74 6.53 -14.79
C LYS A 94 -19.93 7.49 -14.87
N GLU A 95 -19.82 8.68 -14.28
CA GLU A 95 -20.91 9.67 -14.23
C GLU A 95 -21.14 10.42 -15.56
N GLY A 96 -20.53 10.00 -16.67
CA GLY A 96 -20.87 10.48 -18.02
C GLY A 96 -20.58 11.97 -18.23
N ASN A 97 -19.67 12.54 -17.45
CA ASN A 97 -19.26 13.91 -17.63
C ASN A 97 -18.31 13.95 -18.85
N ASP A 98 -18.86 13.91 -20.05
CA ASP A 98 -18.12 13.89 -21.33
C ASP A 98 -17.17 15.10 -21.49
N ARG A 99 -17.36 16.15 -20.70
CA ARG A 99 -16.41 17.27 -20.55
C ARG A 99 -15.12 16.89 -19.81
N LEU A 100 -15.17 15.92 -18.88
CA LEU A 100 -14.03 15.37 -18.14
C LEU A 100 -13.24 14.34 -18.93
N ALA A 101 -13.87 13.69 -19.92
CA ALA A 101 -13.22 12.74 -20.81
C ALA A 101 -12.14 13.40 -21.70
N LEU A 102 -12.14 14.73 -21.82
CA LEU A 102 -11.23 15.46 -22.69
C LEU A 102 -9.89 15.84 -22.01
N ASP A 103 -9.84 15.97 -20.68
CA ASP A 103 -8.58 16.09 -19.92
C ASP A 103 -8.84 16.03 -18.40
N ILE A 104 -8.49 14.91 -17.74
CA ILE A 104 -8.55 14.78 -16.27
C ILE A 104 -7.41 15.55 -15.58
N PHE A 105 -6.34 15.83 -16.34
CA PHE A 105 -5.13 16.49 -15.89
C PHE A 105 -5.34 17.83 -15.14
N PRO A 106 -6.11 18.82 -15.65
CA PRO A 106 -6.32 20.10 -14.96
C PRO A 106 -7.07 19.95 -13.64
N ILE A 107 -7.94 18.95 -13.50
CA ILE A 107 -8.67 18.71 -12.25
C ILE A 107 -7.74 18.08 -11.23
N MET A 108 -7.01 17.04 -11.61
CA MET A 108 -6.04 16.40 -10.73
C MET A 108 -4.90 17.33 -10.30
N SER A 109 -4.44 18.21 -11.21
CA SER A 109 -3.43 19.23 -10.91
C SER A 109 -3.96 20.32 -9.98
N ARG A 110 -5.20 20.80 -10.17
CA ARG A 110 -5.83 21.80 -9.28
C ARG A 110 -6.01 21.29 -7.86
N LEU A 111 -6.26 20.00 -7.67
CA LEU A 111 -6.43 19.41 -6.35
C LEU A 111 -5.10 19.08 -5.63
N GLY A 112 -3.92 19.32 -6.23
CA GLY A 112 -2.63 18.96 -5.63
C GLY A 112 -2.41 17.44 -5.46
N LYS A 113 -3.34 16.63 -5.96
CA LYS A 113 -3.39 15.18 -5.73
C LYS A 113 -2.22 14.45 -6.40
N ALA A 114 -1.68 14.95 -7.50
CA ALA A 114 -0.54 14.30 -8.16
C ALA A 114 0.70 14.21 -7.25
N HIS A 115 1.05 15.30 -6.55
CA HIS A 115 2.14 15.27 -5.57
C HIS A 115 1.80 14.35 -4.40
N GLN A 116 0.56 14.42 -3.92
CA GLN A 116 0.06 13.57 -2.85
C GLN A 116 0.13 12.07 -3.19
N LEU A 117 -0.20 11.65 -4.41
CA LEU A 117 -0.08 10.26 -4.87
C LEU A 117 1.34 9.75 -4.70
N LYS A 118 2.31 10.50 -5.22
CA LYS A 118 3.72 10.12 -5.17
C LYS A 118 4.21 10.01 -3.73
N THR A 119 3.88 11.01 -2.91
CA THR A 119 4.24 11.01 -1.49
C THR A 119 3.63 9.80 -0.79
N LEU A 120 2.32 9.55 -0.95
CA LEU A 120 1.65 8.39 -0.35
C LEU A 120 2.32 7.07 -0.72
N MET A 121 2.65 6.87 -1.99
CA MET A 121 3.32 5.64 -2.42
C MET A 121 4.70 5.47 -1.78
N GLN A 122 5.52 6.54 -1.76
CA GLN A 122 6.83 6.51 -1.11
C GLN A 122 6.74 6.23 0.40
N GLU A 123 5.71 6.77 1.05
CA GLU A 123 5.48 6.50 2.47
C GLU A 123 5.01 5.07 2.73
N ILE A 124 4.17 4.50 1.87
CA ILE A 124 3.77 3.08 1.91
C ILE A 124 5.00 2.20 1.75
N GLU A 125 5.82 2.43 0.72
CA GLU A 125 7.08 1.68 0.51
C GLU A 125 7.99 1.75 1.74
N ARG A 126 8.13 2.94 2.33
CA ARG A 126 8.92 3.13 3.55
C ARG A 126 8.37 2.33 4.72
N ASP A 127 7.06 2.33 4.95
CA ASP A 127 6.45 1.57 6.04
C ASP A 127 6.61 0.06 5.82
N VAL A 128 6.40 -0.41 4.59
CA VAL A 128 6.58 -1.82 4.19
C VAL A 128 8.02 -2.27 4.37
N MET A 129 9.01 -1.46 3.97
CA MET A 129 10.43 -1.75 4.18
C MET A 129 10.80 -1.81 5.65
N ARG A 130 10.25 -0.93 6.49
CA ARG A 130 10.47 -0.96 7.95
C ARG A 130 9.92 -2.25 8.56
N LEU A 131 8.75 -2.71 8.11
CA LEU A 131 8.17 -3.98 8.53
C LEU A 131 9.02 -5.16 8.09
N ALA A 132 9.39 -5.23 6.81
CA ALA A 132 10.24 -6.29 6.27
C ALA A 132 11.59 -6.38 7.00
N THR A 133 12.22 -5.23 7.26
CA THR A 133 13.49 -5.15 7.99
C THR A 133 13.35 -5.64 9.42
N ASN A 134 12.32 -5.19 10.15
CA ASN A 134 12.05 -5.66 11.51
C ASN A 134 11.86 -7.19 11.55
N GLN A 135 11.11 -7.74 10.59
CA GLN A 135 10.89 -9.19 10.49
C GLN A 135 12.18 -9.95 10.18
N LEU A 136 13.00 -9.46 9.25
CA LEU A 136 14.28 -10.08 8.88
C LEU A 136 15.22 -10.19 10.09
N PHE A 137 15.35 -9.13 10.90
CA PHE A 137 16.17 -9.16 12.10
C PHE A 137 15.64 -10.10 13.18
N ARG A 138 14.31 -10.19 13.35
CA ARG A 138 13.71 -11.13 14.30
C ARG A 138 13.95 -12.58 13.89
N THR A 139 13.79 -12.90 12.61
CA THR A 139 14.06 -14.25 12.08
C THR A 139 15.53 -14.64 12.25
N ALA A 140 16.46 -13.78 11.84
CA ALA A 140 17.89 -14.06 11.97
C ALA A 140 18.30 -14.32 13.43
N THR A 141 17.71 -13.57 14.37
CA THR A 141 17.95 -13.76 15.80
C THR A 141 17.37 -15.10 16.30
N GLN A 142 16.16 -15.48 15.87
CA GLN A 142 15.55 -16.76 16.24
C GLN A 142 16.34 -17.96 15.71
N ASP A 143 16.75 -17.94 14.44
CA ASP A 143 17.53 -19.02 13.82
C ASP A 143 18.88 -19.21 14.52
N GLN A 144 19.52 -18.12 14.96
CA GLN A 144 20.75 -18.18 15.75
C GLN A 144 20.53 -18.78 17.13
N LEU A 145 19.44 -18.42 17.82
CA LEU A 145 19.12 -18.98 19.14
C LEU A 145 18.83 -20.49 19.06
N VAL A 146 18.14 -20.96 18.03
CA VAL A 146 17.89 -22.40 17.81
C VAL A 146 19.21 -23.15 17.65
N LYS A 147 20.13 -22.66 16.79
CA LYS A 147 21.44 -23.29 16.56
C LYS A 147 22.37 -23.30 17.77
N LEU A 148 22.16 -22.41 18.75
CA LEU A 148 22.95 -22.35 19.99
C LEU A 148 22.37 -23.25 21.09
N GLY A 149 21.12 -23.70 20.95
CA GLY A 149 20.45 -24.62 21.87
C GLY A 149 20.53 -26.10 21.45
N GLU A 150 21.04 -26.38 20.25
CA GLU A 150 21.43 -27.71 19.74
C GLU A 150 22.89 -28.03 20.09
#